data_AF-A0A2P5NW23-F1
#
_entry.id   AF-A0A2P5NW23-F1
#
_cell.length_a   1.000
_cell.length_b   1.000
_cell.length_c   1.000
_cell.angle_alpha   90.00
_cell.angle_beta   90.00
_cell.angle_gamma   90.00
#
_symmetry.space_group_name_H-M   'P 1'
#
loop_
_entity.id
_entity.type
_entity.pdbx_description
1 polymer ?
#
loop_
_entity_poly.entity_id
_entity_poly.type
_entity_poly.pdbx_seq_one_letter_code
_entity_poly.pdbx_strand_id
1 'polypeptide(L)'
;MKPNVIEQQNALKAELIKAESINALIAKQQQIIADATVVIDTAAPLVKRRVLLLAESATGIDHSKKITAIDADIATAENSDRYRNDAKLKTISRAKETLGGLEQMLDSINQSIAEQKRQLAITHNQLLNEYAEIEAQKYEAAAKQLLTSIKKFLGLNALIFKVGIKKDTGFSNVSGAILVPQVRYSETGNISTNFIDKYTHKGYTQSDIDEILLTLGIEEL
;
A
#
# COMPACT_ATOMS: atom_id res chain seq x y z
N MET A 1 13.43 4.44 17.95
CA MET A 1 13.58 5.13 16.65
C MET A 1 12.24 5.10 15.93
N LYS A 2 11.52 6.22 15.82
CA LYS A 2 10.45 6.38 14.81
C LYS A 2 10.50 7.84 14.34
N PRO A 3 10.62 8.08 13.02
CA PRO A 3 9.48 7.92 12.12
C PRO A 3 9.88 7.45 10.69
N ASN A 4 9.45 6.26 10.24
CA ASN A 4 9.76 5.82 8.86
C ASN A 4 8.53 5.60 7.98
N VAL A 5 7.32 5.47 8.57
CA VAL A 5 6.10 5.19 7.79
C VAL A 5 5.68 6.38 6.92
N ILE A 6 5.72 7.61 7.45
CA ILE A 6 5.32 8.81 6.70
C ILE A 6 6.33 9.12 5.59
N GLU A 7 7.63 8.99 5.87
CA GLU A 7 8.68 9.18 4.88
C GLU A 7 8.59 8.14 3.75
N GLN A 8 8.39 6.86 4.08
CA GLN A 8 8.15 5.80 3.09
C GLN A 8 6.87 6.03 2.28
N GLN A 9 5.79 6.51 2.90
CA GLN A 9 4.56 6.87 2.19
C GLN A 9 4.78 8.02 1.20
N ASN A 10 5.55 9.04 1.59
CA ASN A 10 5.86 10.17 0.71
C ASN A 10 6.79 9.74 -0.44
N ALA A 11 7.77 8.88 -0.17
CA ALA A 11 8.64 8.31 -1.19
C ALA A 11 7.84 7.48 -2.21
N LEU A 12 6.92 6.63 -1.73
CA LEU A 12 6.03 5.84 -2.57
C LEU A 12 5.12 6.72 -3.44
N LYS A 13 4.56 7.79 -2.87
CA LYS A 13 3.76 8.76 -3.63
C LYS A 13 4.59 9.44 -4.72
N ALA A 14 5.83 9.83 -4.42
CA ALA A 14 6.72 10.45 -5.40
C ALA A 14 7.04 9.48 -6.56
N GLU A 15 7.30 8.20 -6.28
CA GLU A 15 7.51 7.18 -7.31
C GLU A 15 6.26 6.92 -8.16
N LEU A 16 5.07 6.89 -7.55
CA LEU A 16 3.81 6.78 -8.30
C LEU A 16 3.60 7.97 -9.25
N ILE A 17 3.87 9.19 -8.81
CA ILE A 17 3.79 10.39 -9.67
C ILE A 17 4.80 10.30 -10.82
N LYS A 18 6.02 9.81 -10.57
CA LYS A 18 7.00 9.58 -11.64
C LYS A 18 6.48 8.56 -12.65
N ALA A 19 5.92 7.43 -12.20
CA ALA A 19 5.34 6.41 -13.09
C ALA A 19 4.21 6.99 -13.97
N GLU A 20 3.31 7.79 -13.39
CA GLU A 20 2.27 8.51 -14.15
C GLU A 20 2.86 9.47 -15.19
N SER A 21 3.92 10.19 -14.84
CA SER A 21 4.60 11.10 -15.76
C SER A 21 5.23 10.35 -16.94
N ILE A 22 5.81 9.17 -16.71
CA ILE A 22 6.38 8.33 -17.78
C ILE A 22 5.27 7.77 -18.66
N ASN A 23 4.15 7.30 -18.09
CA ASN A 23 3.00 6.87 -18.87
C ASN A 23 2.46 7.98 -19.79
N ALA A 24 2.42 9.22 -19.30
CA ALA A 24 2.03 10.37 -20.12
C ALA A 24 3.03 10.64 -21.27
N LEU A 25 4.33 10.43 -21.04
CA LEU A 25 5.35 10.54 -22.09
C LEU A 25 5.23 9.40 -23.12
N ILE A 26 4.96 8.17 -22.68
CA ILE A 26 4.71 7.02 -23.56
C ILE A 26 3.51 7.32 -24.47
N ALA A 27 2.39 7.78 -23.91
CA ALA A 27 1.21 8.14 -24.69
C ALA A 27 1.51 9.23 -25.74
N LYS A 28 2.32 10.24 -25.38
CA LYS A 28 2.77 11.28 -26.33
C LYS A 28 3.61 10.69 -27.46
N GLN A 29 4.54 9.78 -27.18
CA GLN A 29 5.35 9.16 -28.24
C GLN A 29 4.51 8.25 -29.15
N GLN A 30 3.55 7.52 -28.60
CA GLN A 30 2.58 6.75 -29.39
C GLN A 30 1.78 7.64 -30.33
N GLN A 31 1.33 8.82 -29.86
CA GLN A 31 0.66 9.81 -30.70
C GLN A 31 1.56 10.32 -31.83
N ILE A 32 2.83 10.64 -31.54
CA ILE A 32 3.80 11.08 -32.56
C ILE A 32 3.96 10.01 -33.66
N ILE A 33 4.01 8.74 -33.27
CA ILE A 33 4.08 7.63 -34.23
C ILE A 33 2.80 7.56 -35.07
N ALA A 34 1.62 7.63 -34.44
CA ALA A 34 0.34 7.59 -35.13
C ALA A 34 0.23 8.71 -36.17
N ASP A 35 0.58 9.95 -35.79
CA ASP A 35 0.54 11.12 -36.66
C ASP A 35 1.54 11.01 -37.83
N ALA A 36 2.72 10.45 -37.57
CA ALA A 36 3.76 10.26 -38.58
C ALA A 36 3.50 9.07 -39.53
N THR A 37 2.58 8.15 -39.19
CA THR A 37 2.29 6.96 -40.02
C THR A 37 1.49 7.29 -41.28
N VAL A 38 0.82 8.45 -41.34
CA VAL A 38 0.06 8.88 -42.52
C VAL A 38 1.02 9.15 -43.68
N VAL A 39 0.99 8.31 -44.71
CA VAL A 39 1.79 8.49 -45.93
C VAL A 39 1.26 9.68 -46.72
N ILE A 40 2.17 10.56 -47.15
CA ILE A 40 1.83 11.67 -48.05
C ILE A 40 2.01 11.16 -49.47
N ASP A 41 0.93 11.24 -50.26
CA ASP A 41 0.90 10.91 -51.69
C ASP A 41 0.15 12.02 -52.44
N THR A 42 0.89 13.06 -52.79
CA THR A 42 0.40 14.20 -53.59
C THR A 42 0.53 13.94 -55.09
N ALA A 43 1.32 12.94 -55.50
CA ALA A 43 1.46 12.53 -56.89
C ALA A 43 0.23 11.78 -57.44
N ALA A 44 -0.47 10.98 -56.62
CA ALA A 44 -1.65 10.21 -57.02
C ALA A 44 -2.72 10.98 -57.84
N PRO A 45 -3.19 12.18 -57.42
CA PRO A 45 -4.15 12.94 -58.23
C PRO A 45 -3.56 13.43 -59.56
N LEU A 46 -2.27 13.76 -59.62
CA LEU A 46 -1.59 14.19 -60.84
C LEU A 46 -1.44 13.04 -61.83
N VAL A 47 -1.10 11.85 -61.35
CA VAL A 47 -1.06 10.61 -62.15
C VAL A 47 -2.43 10.32 -62.75
N LYS A 48 -3.51 10.43 -61.97
CA LYS A 48 -4.89 10.30 -62.49
C LYS A 48 -5.17 11.33 -63.59
N ARG A 49 -4.76 12.59 -63.41
CA ARG A 49 -4.95 13.63 -64.42
C ARG A 49 -4.15 13.37 -65.69
N ARG A 50 -2.91 12.86 -65.57
CA ARG A 50 -2.08 12.42 -66.69
C ARG A 50 -2.78 11.34 -67.53
N VAL A 51 -3.33 10.33 -66.87
CA VAL A 51 -4.06 9.23 -67.53
C VAL A 51 -5.26 9.76 -68.31
N LEU A 52 -6.01 10.72 -67.75
CA LEU A 52 -7.11 11.37 -68.45
C LEU A 52 -6.64 12.14 -69.68
N LEU A 53 -5.58 12.94 -69.59
CA LEU A 53 -5.03 13.67 -70.74
C LEU A 53 -4.55 12.72 -71.85
N LEU A 54 -3.95 11.58 -71.49
CA LEU A 54 -3.54 10.56 -72.46
C LEU A 54 -4.75 9.92 -73.17
N ALA A 55 -5.82 9.66 -72.44
CA ALA A 55 -7.07 9.16 -73.03
C ALA A 55 -7.71 10.19 -73.97
N GLU A 56 -7.72 11.48 -73.58
CA GLU A 56 -8.17 12.60 -74.43
C GLU A 56 -7.28 12.76 -75.69
N SER A 57 -5.97 12.57 -75.56
CA SER A 57 -5.08 12.59 -76.74
C SER A 57 -5.29 11.43 -77.69
N ALA A 58 -5.72 10.26 -77.20
CA ALA A 58 -6.09 9.15 -78.06
C ALA A 58 -7.33 9.44 -78.92
N THR A 59 -8.17 10.42 -78.57
CA THR A 59 -9.29 10.87 -79.40
C THR A 59 -8.90 11.91 -80.46
N GLY A 60 -7.59 12.18 -80.63
CA GLY A 60 -7.06 13.09 -81.66
C GLY A 60 -6.84 14.53 -81.20
N ILE A 61 -6.99 14.84 -79.91
CA ILE A 61 -6.74 16.18 -79.36
C ILE A 61 -5.28 16.28 -78.90
N ASP A 62 -4.50 17.23 -79.42
CA ASP A 62 -3.12 17.41 -78.98
C ASP A 62 -3.05 17.99 -77.55
N HIS A 63 -2.58 17.17 -76.61
CA HIS A 63 -2.26 17.56 -75.23
C HIS A 63 -0.78 17.35 -74.89
N SER A 64 0.09 17.15 -75.87
CA SER A 64 1.52 16.87 -75.68
C SER A 64 2.18 17.81 -74.67
N LYS A 65 2.02 19.13 -74.83
CA LYS A 65 2.56 20.14 -73.89
C LYS A 65 2.01 20.02 -72.47
N LYS A 66 0.72 19.71 -72.32
CA LYS A 66 0.07 19.55 -71.00
C LYS A 66 0.53 18.28 -70.30
N ILE A 67 0.73 17.20 -71.06
CA ILE A 67 1.26 15.93 -70.56
C ILE A 67 2.69 16.13 -70.06
N THR A 68 3.55 16.81 -70.85
CA THR A 68 4.93 17.12 -70.42
C THR A 68 4.97 17.98 -69.15
N ALA A 69 4.08 18.98 -69.03
CA ALA A 69 3.97 19.78 -67.82
C ALA A 69 3.55 18.94 -66.60
N ILE A 70 2.53 18.08 -66.76
CA ILE A 70 2.09 17.17 -65.69
C ILE A 70 3.18 16.15 -65.32
N ASP A 71 3.97 15.66 -66.27
CA ASP A 71 5.09 14.75 -65.98
C ASP A 71 6.15 15.43 -65.11
N ALA A 72 6.45 16.71 -65.35
CA ALA A 72 7.34 17.49 -64.50
C ALA A 72 6.75 17.74 -63.10
N ASP A 73 5.44 18.01 -63.02
CA ASP A 73 4.74 18.19 -61.75
C ASP A 73 4.70 16.89 -60.93
N ILE A 74 4.46 15.74 -61.57
CA ILE A 74 4.51 14.41 -60.94
C ILE A 74 5.91 14.15 -60.38
N ALA A 75 6.96 14.34 -61.18
CA ALA A 75 8.33 14.11 -60.72
C ALA A 75 8.70 15.04 -59.54
N THR A 76 8.19 16.27 -59.52
CA THR A 76 8.37 17.20 -58.41
C THR A 76 7.62 16.75 -57.16
N ALA A 77 6.36 16.32 -57.31
CA ALA A 77 5.53 15.80 -56.23
C ALA A 77 6.12 14.53 -55.61
N GLU A 78 6.54 13.56 -56.42
CA GLU A 78 7.18 12.31 -55.96
C GLU A 78 8.46 12.56 -55.16
N ASN A 79 9.31 13.49 -55.63
CA ASN A 79 10.52 13.86 -54.90
C ASN A 79 10.21 14.54 -53.56
N SER A 80 9.21 15.42 -53.53
CA SER A 80 8.73 16.08 -52.31
C SER A 80 8.13 15.07 -51.32
N ASP A 81 7.30 14.16 -51.80
CA ASP A 81 6.66 13.11 -51.01
C ASP A 81 7.71 12.15 -50.44
N ARG A 82 8.71 11.74 -51.23
CA ARG A 82 9.83 10.92 -50.75
C ARG A 82 10.55 11.60 -49.60
N TYR A 83 10.92 12.87 -49.75
CA TYR A 83 11.61 13.62 -48.69
C TYR A 83 10.78 13.72 -47.41
N ARG A 84 9.48 14.00 -47.53
CA ARG A 84 8.57 14.11 -46.38
C ARG A 84 8.34 12.77 -45.70
N ASN A 85 8.14 11.71 -46.46
CA ASN A 85 7.95 10.36 -45.94
C ASN A 85 9.22 9.83 -45.26
N ASP A 86 10.41 10.10 -45.82
CA ASP A 86 11.70 9.80 -45.18
C ASP A 86 11.85 10.52 -43.84
N ALA A 87 11.46 11.80 -43.78
CA ALA A 87 11.47 12.56 -42.53
C ALA A 87 10.52 11.96 -41.49
N LYS A 88 9.31 11.54 -41.91
CA LYS A 88 8.35 10.84 -41.03
C LYS A 88 8.89 9.51 -40.52
N LEU A 89 9.51 8.70 -41.38
CA LEU A 89 10.13 7.42 -40.99
C LEU A 89 11.23 7.62 -39.93
N LYS A 90 12.06 8.65 -40.08
CA LYS A 90 13.07 9.00 -39.07
C LYS A 90 12.44 9.41 -37.74
N THR A 91 11.36 10.21 -37.78
CA THR A 91 10.60 10.57 -36.58
C THR A 91 10.02 9.34 -35.88
N ILE A 92 9.42 8.41 -36.64
CA ILE A 92 8.90 7.15 -36.11
C ILE A 92 10.01 6.33 -35.46
N SER A 93 11.17 6.18 -36.11
CA SER A 93 12.29 5.42 -35.56
C SER A 93 12.76 5.99 -34.22
N ARG A 94 12.96 7.31 -34.15
CA ARG A 94 13.37 7.99 -32.92
C ARG A 94 12.32 7.88 -31.81
N ALA A 95 11.04 7.99 -32.16
CA ALA A 95 9.96 7.84 -31.20
C ALA A 95 9.87 6.41 -30.66
N LYS A 96 10.12 5.40 -31.50
CA LYS A 96 10.19 3.98 -31.07
C LYS A 96 11.38 3.70 -30.15
N GLU A 97 12.56 4.23 -30.47
CA GLU A 97 13.73 4.15 -29.59
C GLU A 97 13.47 4.80 -28.23
N THR A 98 12.84 5.99 -28.25
CA THR A 98 12.44 6.70 -27.03
C THR A 98 11.41 5.92 -26.23
N LEU A 99 10.42 5.30 -26.90
CA LEU A 99 9.43 4.42 -26.24
C LEU A 99 10.10 3.25 -25.54
N GLY A 100 11.01 2.55 -26.20
CA GLY A 100 11.73 1.43 -25.57
C GLY A 100 12.49 1.86 -24.31
N GLY A 101 13.12 3.03 -24.33
CA GLY A 101 13.77 3.59 -23.14
C GLY A 101 12.78 3.95 -22.02
N LEU A 102 11.64 4.57 -22.36
CA LEU A 102 10.59 4.92 -21.41
C LEU A 102 9.93 3.68 -20.78
N GLU A 103 9.71 2.62 -21.56
CA GLU A 103 9.17 1.34 -21.09
C GLU A 103 10.13 0.67 -20.10
N GLN A 104 11.43 0.63 -20.41
CA GLN A 104 12.44 0.12 -19.47
C GLN A 104 12.51 0.93 -18.17
N MET A 105 12.41 2.26 -18.25
CA MET A 105 12.35 3.11 -17.06
C MET A 105 11.08 2.85 -16.24
N LEU A 106 9.93 2.67 -16.90
CA LEU A 106 8.66 2.37 -16.24
C LEU A 106 8.73 1.04 -15.49
N ASP A 107 9.29 0.00 -16.11
CA ASP A 107 9.47 -1.30 -15.49
C ASP A 107 10.35 -1.22 -14.23
N SER A 108 11.46 -0.49 -14.31
CA SER A 108 12.35 -0.24 -13.16
C SER A 108 11.62 0.49 -12.02
N ILE A 109 10.84 1.53 -12.34
CA ILE A 109 10.05 2.26 -11.33
C ILE A 109 8.97 1.35 -10.72
N ASN A 110 8.30 0.53 -11.52
CA ASN A 110 7.28 -0.41 -11.02
C ASN A 110 7.87 -1.45 -10.06
N GLN A 111 9.08 -1.94 -10.33
CA GLN A 111 9.80 -2.83 -9.40
C GLN A 111 10.13 -2.09 -8.10
N SER A 112 10.61 -0.85 -8.18
CA SER A 112 10.88 0.00 -7.01
C SER A 112 9.61 0.25 -6.16
N ILE A 113 8.49 0.58 -6.81
CA ILE A 113 7.18 0.76 -6.17
C ILE A 113 6.73 -0.52 -5.44
N ALA A 114 6.90 -1.69 -6.08
CA ALA A 114 6.53 -2.96 -5.49
C ALA A 114 7.35 -3.26 -4.22
N GLU A 115 8.66 -3.01 -4.27
CA GLU A 115 9.54 -3.20 -3.12
C GLU A 115 9.22 -2.20 -1.99
N GLN A 116 8.98 -0.92 -2.31
CA GLN A 116 8.59 0.09 -1.33
C GLN A 116 7.25 -0.26 -0.65
N LYS A 117 6.27 -0.77 -1.41
CA LYS A 117 4.99 -1.26 -0.83
C LYS A 117 5.22 -2.40 0.15
N ARG A 118 6.11 -3.34 -0.18
CA ARG A 118 6.47 -4.45 0.71
C ARG A 118 7.12 -3.94 2.00
N GLN A 119 8.10 -3.05 1.88
CA GLN A 119 8.79 -2.47 3.04
C GLN A 119 7.83 -1.66 3.92
N LEU A 120 6.93 -0.89 3.31
CA LEU A 120 5.92 -0.12 4.04
C LEU A 120 4.99 -1.03 4.84
N ALA A 121 4.56 -2.16 4.26
CA ALA A 121 3.71 -3.13 4.97
C ALA A 121 4.43 -3.75 6.18
N ILE A 122 5.72 -4.09 6.03
CA ILE A 122 6.54 -4.61 7.13
C ILE A 122 6.65 -3.57 8.25
N THR A 123 7.04 -2.33 7.91
CA THR A 123 7.19 -1.25 8.88
C THR A 123 5.87 -0.93 9.58
N HIS A 124 4.74 -0.97 8.86
CA HIS A 124 3.42 -0.75 9.43
C HIS A 124 3.02 -1.85 10.42
N ASN A 125 3.26 -3.12 10.08
CA ASN A 125 2.99 -4.24 10.99
C ASN A 125 3.85 -4.16 12.26
N GLN A 126 5.14 -3.81 12.13
CA GLN A 126 6.02 -3.60 13.28
C GLN A 126 5.52 -2.46 14.17
N LEU A 127 5.06 -1.36 13.58
CA LEU A 127 4.47 -0.24 14.30
C LEU A 127 3.24 -0.67 15.10
N LEU A 128 2.32 -1.42 14.49
CA LEU A 128 1.11 -1.91 15.14
C LEU A 128 1.43 -2.89 16.28
N ASN A 129 2.38 -3.80 16.07
CA ASN A 129 2.82 -4.75 17.10
C ASN A 129 3.42 -4.02 18.31
N GLU A 130 4.28 -3.03 18.10
CA GLU A 130 4.82 -2.21 19.20
C GLU A 130 3.71 -1.50 19.98
N TYR A 131 2.69 -0.95 19.30
CA TYR A 131 1.55 -0.34 19.99
C TYR A 131 0.73 -1.37 20.78
N ALA A 132 0.51 -2.55 20.22
CA ALA A 132 -0.17 -3.64 20.90
C ALA A 132 0.60 -4.10 22.15
N GLU A 133 1.93 -4.21 22.07
CA GLU A 133 2.79 -4.54 23.21
C GLU A 133 2.75 -3.48 24.31
N ILE A 134 2.82 -2.19 23.95
CA ILE A 134 2.71 -1.09 24.91
C ILE A 134 1.36 -1.16 25.63
N GLU A 135 0.27 -1.42 24.91
CA GLU A 135 -1.06 -1.50 25.52
C GLU A 135 -1.21 -2.76 26.38
N ALA A 136 -0.69 -3.90 25.93
CA ALA A 136 -0.61 -5.15 26.69
C ALA A 136 0.12 -4.96 28.03
N GLN A 137 1.25 -4.25 28.04
CA GLN A 137 2.01 -3.94 29.25
C GLN A 137 1.20 -3.09 30.24
N LYS A 138 0.38 -2.14 29.76
CA LYS A 138 -0.53 -1.36 30.63
C LYS A 138 -1.58 -2.25 31.28
N TYR A 139 -2.20 -3.16 30.51
CA TYR A 139 -3.15 -4.13 31.04
C TYR A 139 -2.52 -5.06 32.07
N GLU A 140 -1.31 -5.55 31.82
CA GLU A 140 -0.57 -6.37 32.78
C GLU A 140 -0.30 -5.62 34.08
N ALA A 141 0.13 -4.35 33.99
CA ALA A 141 0.35 -3.49 35.15
C ALA A 141 -0.95 -3.27 35.95
N ALA A 142 -2.06 -2.98 35.28
CA ALA A 142 -3.37 -2.82 35.91
C ALA A 142 -3.85 -4.12 36.59
N ALA A 143 -3.64 -5.28 35.95
CA ALA A 143 -3.98 -6.58 36.52
C ALA A 143 -3.16 -6.88 37.78
N LYS A 144 -1.86 -6.55 37.80
CA LYS A 144 -1.00 -6.68 39.00
C LYS A 144 -1.48 -5.79 40.15
N GLN A 145 -1.90 -4.56 39.85
CA GLN A 145 -2.47 -3.65 40.84
C GLN A 145 -3.79 -4.19 41.40
N LEU A 146 -4.70 -4.67 40.53
CA LEU A 146 -5.95 -5.30 40.93
C LEU A 146 -5.72 -6.49 41.86
N LEU A 147 -4.80 -7.39 41.49
CA LEU A 147 -4.43 -8.55 42.31
C LEU A 147 -3.92 -8.12 43.69
N THR A 148 -3.10 -7.07 43.74
CA THR A 148 -2.59 -6.50 45.01
C THR A 148 -3.74 -5.97 45.87
N SER A 149 -4.68 -5.25 45.29
CA SER A 149 -5.87 -4.74 46.00
C SER A 149 -6.77 -5.86 46.51
N ILE A 150 -6.96 -6.94 45.73
CA ILE A 150 -7.72 -8.13 46.16
C ILE A 150 -7.03 -8.82 47.34
N LYS A 151 -5.70 -9.00 47.29
CA LYS A 151 -4.94 -9.58 48.41
C LYS A 151 -5.10 -8.76 49.69
N LYS A 152 -5.01 -7.42 49.59
CA LYS A 152 -5.25 -6.50 50.73
C LYS A 152 -6.67 -6.65 51.28
N PHE A 153 -7.67 -6.69 50.39
CA PHE A 153 -9.07 -6.86 50.77
C PHE A 153 -9.31 -8.17 51.54
N LEU A 154 -8.78 -9.29 51.04
CA LEU A 154 -8.90 -10.60 51.69
C LEU A 154 -8.18 -10.63 53.05
N GLY A 155 -6.98 -10.04 53.14
CA GLY A 155 -6.23 -9.93 54.40
C GLY A 155 -6.98 -9.11 55.46
N LEU A 156 -7.55 -7.96 55.09
CA LEU A 156 -8.39 -7.15 55.99
C LEU A 156 -9.62 -7.91 56.47
N ASN A 157 -10.29 -8.64 55.57
CA ASN A 157 -11.45 -9.45 55.94
C ASN A 157 -11.07 -10.54 56.96
N ALA A 158 -9.93 -11.23 56.76
CA ALA A 158 -9.42 -12.22 57.70
C ALA A 158 -9.11 -11.62 59.08
N LEU A 159 -8.54 -10.41 59.13
CA LEU A 159 -8.27 -9.69 60.38
C LEU A 159 -9.58 -9.32 61.12
N ILE A 160 -10.59 -8.82 60.39
CA ILE A 160 -11.92 -8.51 60.96
C ILE A 160 -12.53 -9.76 61.61
N PHE A 161 -12.45 -10.92 60.95
CA PHE A 161 -12.90 -12.19 61.53
C PHE A 161 -12.11 -12.58 62.78
N LYS A 162 -10.77 -12.46 62.77
CA LYS A 162 -9.90 -12.82 63.92
C LYS A 162 -10.16 -11.94 65.15
N VAL A 163 -10.40 -10.64 64.97
CA VAL A 163 -10.64 -9.68 66.08
C VAL A 163 -12.05 -9.83 66.70
N GLY A 164 -12.88 -10.73 66.16
CA GLY A 164 -14.16 -11.09 66.78
C GLY A 164 -15.27 -10.06 66.57
N ILE A 165 -15.14 -9.18 65.58
CA ILE A 165 -16.22 -8.27 65.15
C ILE A 165 -17.31 -9.12 64.49
N LYS A 166 -18.31 -9.54 65.27
CA LYS A 166 -19.39 -10.42 64.79
C LYS A 166 -20.40 -9.67 63.91
N LYS A 167 -20.51 -10.18 62.67
CA LYS A 167 -21.62 -10.24 61.70
C LYS A 167 -22.36 -9.00 61.20
N ASP A 168 -22.46 -7.90 61.96
CA ASP A 168 -23.26 -6.73 61.52
C ASP A 168 -22.43 -5.47 61.20
N THR A 169 -21.11 -5.55 61.30
CA THR A 169 -20.21 -4.46 60.91
C THR A 169 -19.03 -5.00 60.09
N GLY A 170 -19.29 -5.30 58.81
CA GLY A 170 -18.22 -5.57 57.84
C GLY A 170 -18.62 -6.54 56.73
N PHE A 171 -18.84 -6.00 55.52
CA PHE A 171 -18.79 -6.61 54.18
C PHE A 171 -19.34 -8.03 53.93
N SER A 172 -20.13 -8.59 54.83
CA SER A 172 -20.77 -9.91 54.74
C SER A 172 -21.80 -10.07 53.61
N ASN A 173 -22.02 -9.04 52.78
CA ASN A 173 -22.98 -9.05 51.68
C ASN A 173 -22.36 -9.10 50.27
N VAL A 174 -21.03 -9.10 50.10
CA VAL A 174 -20.43 -9.28 48.76
C VAL A 174 -20.32 -10.78 48.46
N SER A 175 -21.47 -11.39 48.17
CA SER A 175 -21.59 -12.77 47.68
C SER A 175 -21.22 -12.81 46.20
N GLY A 176 -19.93 -12.78 45.88
CA GLY A 176 -19.46 -12.89 44.49
C GLY A 176 -18.08 -13.50 44.43
N ALA A 177 -17.92 -14.57 43.66
CA ALA A 177 -16.61 -15.13 43.34
C ALA A 177 -15.76 -14.04 42.68
N ILE A 178 -14.59 -13.73 43.25
CA ILE A 178 -13.63 -12.82 42.63
C ILE A 178 -12.88 -13.61 41.56
N LEU A 179 -13.35 -13.49 40.32
CA LEU A 179 -12.66 -14.07 39.16
C LEU A 179 -11.50 -13.15 38.76
N VAL A 180 -10.27 -13.63 38.94
CA VAL A 180 -9.07 -12.93 38.46
C VAL A 180 -8.79 -13.35 37.02
N PRO A 181 -8.85 -12.45 36.03
CA PRO A 181 -8.51 -12.80 34.66
C PRO A 181 -7.00 -13.10 34.55
N GLN A 182 -6.65 -14.27 34.03
CA GLN A 182 -5.30 -14.52 33.52
C GLN A 182 -5.30 -14.32 32.00
N VAL A 183 -4.40 -13.44 31.54
CA VAL A 183 -4.09 -13.31 30.12
C VAL A 183 -2.88 -14.20 29.83
N ARG A 184 -3.05 -15.21 28.98
CA ARG A 184 -1.92 -15.96 28.38
C ARG A 184 -1.82 -15.59 26.91
N TYR A 185 -0.62 -15.24 26.48
CA TYR A 185 -0.30 -15.02 25.08
C TYR A 185 0.07 -16.37 24.45
N SER A 186 -0.66 -16.77 23.40
CA SER A 186 -0.23 -17.86 22.52
C SER A 186 0.61 -17.28 21.38
N GLU A 187 1.59 -18.04 20.88
CA GLU A 187 2.45 -17.65 19.74
C GLU A 187 1.65 -17.36 18.46
N THR A 188 0.37 -17.77 18.40
CA THR A 188 -0.55 -17.53 17.28
C THR A 188 -1.46 -16.30 17.46
N GLY A 189 -1.25 -15.47 18.48
CA GLY A 189 -2.02 -14.23 18.69
C GLY A 189 -3.45 -14.41 19.20
N ASN A 190 -3.84 -15.62 19.61
CA ASN A 190 -5.13 -15.85 20.24
C ASN A 190 -5.08 -15.47 21.72
N ILE A 191 -5.95 -14.54 22.13
CA ILE A 191 -6.20 -14.16 23.52
C ILE A 191 -7.27 -15.10 24.07
N SER A 192 -6.90 -16.02 24.95
CA SER A 192 -7.88 -16.79 25.73
C SER A 192 -8.01 -16.17 27.13
N THR A 193 -9.20 -15.69 27.49
CA THR A 193 -9.54 -15.31 28.86
C THR A 193 -10.00 -16.54 29.62
N ASN A 194 -9.09 -17.20 30.34
CA ASN A 194 -9.48 -18.25 31.28
C ASN A 194 -9.74 -17.61 32.65
N PHE A 195 -10.96 -17.77 33.15
CA PHE A 195 -11.32 -17.42 34.52
C PHE A 195 -11.00 -18.62 35.42
N ILE A 196 -10.10 -18.45 36.40
CA ILE A 196 -9.86 -19.48 37.42
C ILE A 196 -10.77 -19.16 38.60
N ASP A 197 -11.67 -20.10 38.91
CA ASP A 197 -12.46 -20.09 40.14
C ASP A 197 -11.56 -20.53 41.30
N LYS A 198 -10.70 -19.63 41.79
CA LYS A 198 -9.66 -19.97 42.78
C LYS A 198 -10.11 -19.78 44.23
N TYR A 199 -11.21 -19.08 44.45
CA TYR A 199 -11.68 -18.71 45.79
C TYR A 199 -13.17 -19.05 45.98
N THR A 200 -13.55 -20.29 45.71
CA THR A 200 -14.75 -20.87 46.33
C THR A 200 -14.53 -20.97 47.84
N HIS A 201 -15.56 -20.66 48.62
CA HIS A 201 -15.71 -20.62 50.08
C HIS A 201 -15.30 -21.91 50.86
N LYS A 202 -14.24 -22.63 50.47
CA LYS A 202 -13.60 -23.67 51.30
C LYS A 202 -12.47 -23.02 52.08
N GLY A 203 -12.57 -23.11 53.39
CA GLY A 203 -11.80 -22.32 54.36
C GLY A 203 -10.30 -22.26 54.07
N TYR A 204 -9.75 -21.06 54.17
CA TYR A 204 -8.31 -20.82 54.19
C TYR A 204 -7.68 -21.66 55.31
N THR A 205 -6.60 -22.35 54.99
CA THR A 205 -5.78 -23.02 56.00
C THR A 205 -4.94 -21.96 56.73
N GLN A 206 -4.46 -22.27 57.93
CA GLN A 206 -3.58 -21.37 58.69
C GLN A 206 -2.33 -20.99 57.86
N SER A 207 -1.80 -21.92 57.07
CA SER A 207 -0.67 -21.67 56.16
C SER A 207 -0.98 -20.61 55.10
N ASP A 208 -2.20 -20.56 54.57
CA ASP A 208 -2.60 -19.54 53.59
C ASP A 208 -2.70 -18.16 54.26
N ILE A 209 -3.12 -18.12 55.52
CA ILE A 209 -3.22 -16.90 56.32
C ILE A 209 -1.82 -16.37 56.65
N ASP A 210 -0.89 -17.24 57.03
CA ASP A 210 0.48 -16.87 57.39
C ASP A 210 1.25 -16.33 56.16
N GLU A 211 1.08 -16.94 54.98
CA GLU A 211 1.65 -16.43 53.73
C GLU A 211 1.10 -15.03 53.34
N ILE A 212 -0.19 -14.79 53.59
CA ILE A 212 -0.83 -13.49 53.36
C ILE A 212 -0.31 -12.43 54.35
N LEU A 213 -0.15 -12.77 55.63
CA LEU A 213 0.39 -11.85 56.65
C LEU A 213 1.85 -11.49 56.36
N LEU A 214 2.66 -12.47 55.96
CA LEU A 214 4.05 -12.28 55.54
C LEU A 214 4.15 -11.35 54.32
N THR A 215 3.26 -11.51 53.35
CA THR A 215 3.19 -10.66 52.14
C THR A 215 2.76 -9.23 52.44
N LEU A 216 2.01 -9.02 53.53
CA LEU A 216 1.56 -7.70 53.98
C LEU A 216 2.54 -7.01 54.94
N GLY A 217 3.64 -7.67 55.32
CA GLY A 217 4.63 -7.13 56.26
C GLY A 217 4.09 -6.93 57.67
N ILE A 218 3.09 -7.72 58.07
CA ILE A 218 2.48 -7.67 59.40
C ILE A 218 3.10 -8.80 60.22
N GLU A 219 4.00 -8.47 61.16
CA GLU A 219 4.51 -9.43 62.13
C GLU A 219 3.40 -9.81 63.13
N GLU A 220 3.33 -11.10 63.48
CA GLU A 220 2.36 -11.61 64.46
C GLU A 220 2.53 -10.89 65.81
N LEU A 221 1.42 -10.41 66.38
CA LEU A 221 1.32 -9.92 67.76
C LEU A 221 1.03 -11.06 68.72
#